data_AF-A0A4Q6F5L4-F1
#
_entry.id   AF-A0A4Q6F5L4-F1
#
_cell.length_a   1.000
_cell.length_b   1.000
_cell.length_c   1.000
_cell.angle_alpha   90.00
_cell.angle_beta   90.00
_cell.angle_gamma   90.00
#
_symmetry.space_group_name_H-M   'P 1'
#
loop_
_entity.id
_entity.type
_entity.pdbx_description
1 polymer ?
#
loop_
_entity_poly.entity_id
_entity_poly.type
_entity_poly.pdbx_seq_one_letter_code
_entity_poly.pdbx_strand_id
1 'polypeptide(L)'
;MESALAEGGGDNEDRTEEASDERRTEFRERGDIAISRDITQVFTLAALMGLFVTYVAKMSKKLQVIMYEHFHDWDLSKLNEKALLDHMLKVGGQFLELVLPLFVVVSVVAIFITFSQTRLNWSWKKIAPKWERMNPIAGLGRMVSMQAVVEVLKAVGKMTAIFLVSFLILKGEMRTAPGLMNMPFLKVWIYWADISHTLIWSVLGLLMFIGAGDFLYSFISMEKKLKMTKEEVKEEYKKREQDPHMKNRMKRMQREIATSKTITSTKTA
;
A
#
# COMPACT_ATOMS: atom_id res chain seq x y z
N MET A 1 19.20 27.33 -1.24
CA MET A 1 17.94 27.59 -0.49
C MET A 1 17.06 26.34 -0.34
N GLU A 2 17.53 25.13 -0.67
CA GLU A 2 16.76 23.88 -0.54
C GLU A 2 17.28 22.99 0.62
N SER A 3 18.34 23.41 1.32
CA SER A 3 19.00 22.66 2.40
C SER A 3 18.69 23.19 3.81
N ALA A 4 17.83 24.19 3.96
CA ALA A 4 17.56 24.83 5.26
C ALA A 4 16.28 24.32 5.97
N LEU A 5 15.56 23.36 5.39
CA LEU A 5 14.31 22.82 5.99
C LEU A 5 14.45 21.37 6.51
N ALA A 6 15.67 20.84 6.57
CA ALA A 6 15.92 19.44 6.89
C ALA A 6 16.58 19.19 8.26
N GLU A 7 16.97 20.21 9.01
CA GLU A 7 17.52 20.01 10.36
C GLU A 7 16.89 20.99 11.34
N GLY A 8 16.10 20.46 12.26
CA GLY A 8 15.41 21.25 13.28
C GLY A 8 14.53 20.39 14.16
N GLY A 9 15.14 19.61 15.05
CA GLY A 9 14.47 18.87 16.12
C GLY A 9 13.82 19.73 17.21
N GLY A 10 13.56 21.02 16.94
CA GLY A 10 12.92 21.99 17.83
C GLY A 10 11.78 22.81 17.19
N ASP A 11 11.51 22.68 15.90
CA ASP A 11 10.64 23.63 15.14
C ASP A 11 9.16 23.22 15.05
N ASN A 12 8.78 22.10 15.69
CA ASN A 12 7.40 21.62 15.63
C ASN A 12 6.47 22.33 16.64
N GLU A 13 7.02 23.00 17.66
CA GLU A 13 6.22 23.74 18.65
C GLU A 13 5.70 25.07 18.11
N ASP A 14 6.44 25.73 17.21
CA ASP A 14 6.04 27.01 16.61
C ASP A 14 5.07 26.86 15.42
N ARG A 15 4.86 25.64 14.95
CA ARG A 15 3.95 25.30 13.83
C ARG A 15 2.53 25.00 14.33
N THR A 16 1.79 26.06 14.66
CA THR A 16 0.42 25.95 15.16
C THR A 16 -0.65 26.17 14.10
N GLU A 17 -0.33 26.88 13.01
CA GLU A 17 -1.30 27.32 12.01
C GLU A 17 -1.62 26.21 10.99
N GLU A 18 -2.86 26.21 10.49
CA GLU A 18 -3.29 25.27 9.45
C GLU A 18 -2.58 25.54 8.12
N ALA A 19 -2.39 24.49 7.33
CA ALA A 19 -1.71 24.57 6.04
C ALA A 19 -2.60 25.25 4.98
N SER A 20 -2.05 26.19 4.24
CA SER A 20 -2.72 26.78 3.08
C SER A 20 -2.88 25.77 1.93
N ASP A 21 -3.82 26.04 1.02
CA ASP A 21 -4.00 25.22 -0.20
C ASP A 21 -2.75 25.21 -1.09
N GLU A 22 -1.99 26.30 -1.09
CA GLU A 22 -0.76 26.45 -1.87
C GLU A 22 0.33 25.56 -1.30
N ARG A 23 0.50 25.54 0.02
CA ARG A 23 1.43 24.62 0.70
C ARG A 23 1.06 23.16 0.48
N ARG A 24 -0.23 22.82 0.56
CA ARG A 24 -0.71 21.46 0.24
C ARG A 24 -0.38 21.07 -1.19
N THR A 25 -0.51 22.00 -2.14
CA THR A 25 -0.16 21.77 -3.55
C THR A 25 1.35 21.59 -3.73
N GLU A 26 2.17 22.40 -3.07
CA GLU A 26 3.64 22.28 -3.11
C GLU A 26 4.12 20.92 -2.58
N PHE A 27 3.60 20.46 -1.44
CA PHE A 27 3.90 19.14 -0.89
C PHE A 27 3.53 18.02 -1.87
N ARG A 28 2.37 18.14 -2.53
CA ARG A 28 1.93 17.20 -3.58
C ARG A 28 2.87 17.22 -4.78
N GLU A 29 3.27 18.39 -5.28
CA GLU A 29 4.22 18.50 -6.40
C GLU A 29 5.59 17.92 -6.06
N ARG A 30 6.04 18.08 -4.81
CA ARG A 30 7.26 17.43 -4.29
C ARG A 30 7.09 15.92 -4.11
N GLY A 31 5.86 15.42 -4.14
CA GLY A 31 5.47 14.02 -3.99
C GLY A 31 5.39 13.55 -2.53
N ASP A 32 5.46 14.46 -1.57
CA ASP A 32 5.44 14.15 -0.13
C ASP A 32 4.01 13.97 0.35
N ILE A 33 3.54 12.72 0.27
CA ILE A 33 2.16 12.32 0.59
C ILE A 33 2.20 11.21 1.64
N ALA A 34 1.20 11.21 2.53
CA ALA A 34 1.01 10.16 3.51
C ALA A 34 0.76 8.83 2.79
N ILE A 35 1.66 7.88 2.97
CA ILE A 35 1.51 6.51 2.46
C ILE A 35 1.73 5.58 3.64
N SER A 36 0.76 4.71 3.92
CA SER A 36 0.93 3.58 4.85
C SER A 36 1.20 2.32 4.03
N ARG A 37 2.39 1.75 4.22
CA ARG A 37 2.79 0.49 3.59
C ARG A 37 1.96 -0.68 4.13
N ASP A 38 1.59 -0.61 5.41
CA ASP A 38 0.83 -1.65 6.09
C ASP A 38 -0.58 -1.77 5.49
N ILE A 39 -1.26 -0.66 5.17
CA ILE A 39 -2.53 -0.70 4.45
C ILE A 39 -2.37 -1.41 3.10
N THR A 40 -1.39 -1.03 2.28
CA THR A 40 -1.20 -1.67 0.97
C THR A 40 -0.99 -3.18 1.12
N GLN A 41 -0.18 -3.61 2.09
CA GLN A 41 0.07 -5.03 2.36
C GLN A 41 -1.20 -5.77 2.80
N VAL A 42 -1.97 -5.20 3.73
CA VAL A 42 -3.20 -5.81 4.25
C VAL A 42 -4.25 -5.97 3.17
N PHE A 43 -4.51 -4.94 2.36
CA PHE A 43 -5.51 -5.03 1.29
C PHE A 43 -5.06 -6.00 0.19
N THR A 44 -3.77 -6.04 -0.12
CA THR A 44 -3.21 -7.01 -1.07
C THR A 44 -3.39 -8.44 -0.56
N LEU A 45 -3.10 -8.68 0.73
CA LEU A 45 -3.31 -9.98 1.37
C LEU A 45 -4.79 -10.36 1.41
N ALA A 46 -5.68 -9.43 1.75
CA ALA A 46 -7.13 -9.65 1.77
C ALA A 46 -7.66 -10.04 0.38
N ALA A 47 -7.21 -9.36 -0.67
CA ALA A 47 -7.59 -9.68 -2.04
C ALA A 47 -7.07 -11.05 -2.49
N LEU A 48 -5.83 -11.38 -2.14
CA LEU A 48 -5.27 -12.72 -2.38
C LEU A 48 -6.08 -13.80 -1.69
N MET A 49 -6.50 -13.58 -0.44
CA MET A 49 -7.32 -14.53 0.30
C MET A 49 -8.71 -14.69 -0.30
N GLY A 50 -9.37 -13.59 -0.67
CA GLY A 50 -10.66 -13.64 -1.36
C GLY A 50 -10.58 -14.41 -2.69
N LEU A 51 -9.51 -14.19 -3.45
CA LEU A 51 -9.22 -14.99 -4.63
C LEU A 51 -8.97 -16.46 -4.27
N PHE A 52 -8.17 -16.73 -3.24
CA PHE A 52 -7.82 -18.09 -2.85
C PHE A 52 -9.06 -18.94 -2.49
N VAL A 53 -10.02 -18.38 -1.74
CA VAL A 53 -11.26 -19.09 -1.38
C VAL A 53 -12.04 -19.57 -2.60
N THR A 54 -12.05 -18.78 -3.69
CA THR A 54 -12.78 -19.12 -4.92
C THR A 54 -11.94 -19.90 -5.93
N TYR A 55 -10.63 -19.67 -5.94
CA TYR A 55 -9.70 -20.20 -6.93
C TYR A 55 -9.05 -21.53 -6.52
N VAL A 56 -8.95 -21.83 -5.22
CA VAL A 56 -8.21 -23.00 -4.72
C VAL A 56 -8.72 -24.33 -5.29
N ALA A 57 -10.04 -24.49 -5.47
CA ALA A 57 -10.62 -25.71 -6.04
C ALA A 57 -10.28 -25.87 -7.53
N LYS A 58 -10.27 -24.77 -8.29
CA LYS A 58 -9.85 -24.78 -9.70
C LYS A 58 -8.35 -25.06 -9.80
N MET A 59 -7.57 -24.43 -8.94
CA MET A 59 -6.12 -24.58 -8.86
C MET A 59 -5.74 -26.03 -8.52
N SER A 60 -6.38 -26.64 -7.52
CA SER A 60 -6.09 -28.02 -7.10
C SER A 60 -6.44 -29.03 -8.18
N LYS A 61 -7.60 -28.89 -8.83
CA LYS A 61 -8.00 -29.74 -9.96
C LYS A 61 -7.01 -29.64 -11.12
N LYS A 62 -6.58 -28.42 -11.44
CA LYS A 62 -5.64 -28.20 -12.53
C LYS A 62 -4.25 -28.76 -12.21
N LEU A 63 -3.79 -28.56 -10.97
CA LEU A 63 -2.54 -29.15 -10.50
C LEU A 63 -2.58 -30.68 -10.55
N GLN A 64 -3.72 -31.30 -10.19
CA GLN A 64 -3.91 -32.73 -10.30
C GLN A 64 -3.80 -33.22 -11.75
N VAL A 65 -4.40 -32.52 -12.71
CA VAL A 65 -4.27 -32.85 -14.15
C VAL A 65 -2.83 -32.73 -14.62
N ILE A 66 -2.13 -31.64 -14.26
CA ILE A 66 -0.72 -31.44 -14.62
C ILE A 66 0.14 -32.57 -14.06
N MET A 67 -0.07 -32.94 -12.78
CA MET A 67 0.67 -34.04 -12.15
C MET A 67 0.37 -35.38 -12.81
N TYR A 68 -0.89 -35.66 -13.14
CA TYR A 68 -1.28 -36.90 -13.81
C TYR A 68 -0.64 -37.01 -15.20
N GLU A 69 -0.76 -35.97 -16.03
CA GLU A 69 -0.15 -35.92 -17.36
C GLU A 69 1.38 -36.08 -17.29
N HIS A 70 2.02 -35.55 -16.24
CA HIS A 70 3.47 -35.53 -16.13
C HIS A 70 4.06 -36.83 -15.57
N PHE A 71 3.37 -37.48 -14.63
CA PHE A 71 3.88 -38.67 -13.95
C PHE A 71 3.30 -39.98 -14.44
N HIS A 72 2.12 -39.97 -15.08
CA HIS A 72 1.45 -41.19 -15.54
C HIS A 72 1.63 -41.39 -17.05
N ASP A 73 1.40 -40.35 -17.84
CA ASP A 73 1.36 -40.45 -19.31
C ASP A 73 2.73 -40.21 -19.98
N TRP A 74 3.81 -40.07 -19.19
CA TRP A 74 5.14 -39.81 -19.74
C TRP A 74 5.78 -41.09 -20.31
N ASP A 75 5.74 -41.19 -21.63
CA ASP A 75 6.39 -42.28 -22.37
C ASP A 75 7.85 -41.91 -22.73
N LEU A 76 8.79 -42.44 -21.95
CA LEU A 76 10.24 -42.25 -22.17
C LEU A 76 10.72 -42.79 -23.52
N SER A 77 9.97 -43.69 -24.17
CA SER A 77 10.34 -44.23 -25.48
C SER A 77 10.16 -43.24 -26.64
N LYS A 78 9.40 -42.16 -26.41
CA LYS A 78 9.13 -41.10 -27.40
C LYS A 78 9.98 -39.84 -27.18
N LEU A 79 11.03 -39.93 -26.36
CA LEU A 79 11.87 -38.79 -26.05
C LEU A 79 12.69 -38.36 -27.27
N ASN A 80 12.45 -37.14 -27.72
CA ASN A 80 13.28 -36.43 -28.69
C ASN A 80 13.35 -34.95 -28.27
N GLU A 81 14.36 -34.21 -28.72
CA GLU A 81 14.61 -32.81 -28.37
C GLU A 81 13.36 -31.93 -28.62
N LYS A 82 12.68 -32.14 -29.75
CA LYS A 82 11.42 -31.42 -30.06
C LYS A 82 10.29 -31.76 -29.09
N ALA A 83 10.12 -33.04 -28.74
CA ALA A 83 9.08 -33.46 -27.81
C ALA A 83 9.33 -32.92 -26.40
N LEU A 84 10.60 -32.83 -26.00
CA LEU A 84 10.99 -32.24 -24.72
C LEU A 84 10.68 -30.73 -24.67
N LEU A 85 11.04 -29.99 -25.73
CA LEU A 85 10.74 -28.56 -25.85
C LEU A 85 9.24 -28.27 -25.80
N ASP A 86 8.44 -29.01 -26.58
CA ASP A 86 6.98 -28.87 -26.61
C ASP A 86 6.37 -29.15 -25.23
N HIS A 87 6.88 -30.18 -24.55
CA HIS A 87 6.46 -30.51 -23.20
C HIS A 87 6.83 -29.41 -22.20
N MET A 88 8.04 -28.86 -22.25
CA MET A 88 8.46 -27.76 -21.38
C MET A 88 7.61 -26.50 -21.60
N LEU A 89 7.28 -26.17 -22.86
CA LEU A 89 6.39 -25.05 -23.18
C LEU A 89 4.96 -25.29 -22.67
N LYS A 90 4.44 -26.52 -22.79
CA LYS A 90 3.12 -26.90 -22.26
C LYS A 90 3.07 -26.74 -20.74
N VAL A 91 4.04 -27.29 -20.02
CA VAL A 91 4.12 -27.18 -18.55
C VAL A 91 4.32 -25.74 -18.11
N GLY A 92 5.20 -25.00 -18.80
CA GLY A 92 5.42 -23.58 -18.56
C GLY A 92 4.14 -22.76 -18.73
N GLY A 93 3.37 -23.02 -19.79
CA GLY A 93 2.08 -22.38 -20.03
C GLY A 93 1.02 -22.74 -18.98
N GLN A 94 0.93 -24.01 -18.59
CA GLN A 94 0.01 -24.47 -17.55
C GLN A 94 0.34 -23.86 -16.18
N PHE A 95 1.62 -23.76 -15.84
CA PHE A 95 2.11 -23.09 -14.63
C PHE A 95 1.81 -21.58 -14.67
N LEU A 96 2.09 -20.94 -15.80
CA LEU A 96 1.81 -19.52 -15.98
C LEU A 96 0.31 -19.24 -15.79
N GLU A 97 -0.58 -20.02 -16.40
CA GLU A 97 -2.03 -19.84 -16.24
C GLU A 97 -2.52 -20.08 -14.80
N LEU A 98 -1.76 -20.84 -13.99
CA LEU A 98 -2.06 -21.07 -12.57
C LEU A 98 -1.62 -19.89 -11.69
N VAL A 99 -0.48 -19.28 -12.00
CA VAL A 99 0.10 -18.16 -11.22
C VAL A 99 -0.42 -16.80 -11.69
N LEU A 100 -0.76 -16.66 -12.97
CA LEU A 100 -1.15 -15.40 -13.60
C LEU A 100 -2.32 -14.71 -12.87
N PRO A 101 -3.42 -15.39 -12.47
CA PRO A 101 -4.50 -14.72 -11.75
C PRO A 101 -4.06 -14.17 -10.39
N LEU A 102 -3.19 -14.88 -9.67
CA LEU A 102 -2.63 -14.43 -8.40
C LEU A 102 -1.78 -13.18 -8.61
N PHE A 103 -0.89 -13.20 -9.62
CA PHE A 103 -0.04 -12.07 -9.96
C PHE A 103 -0.84 -10.83 -10.40
N VAL A 104 -1.88 -11.03 -11.22
CA VAL A 104 -2.76 -9.96 -11.68
C VAL A 104 -3.49 -9.32 -10.51
N VAL A 105 -4.08 -10.12 -9.60
CA VAL A 105 -4.78 -9.57 -8.43
C VAL A 105 -3.84 -8.79 -7.52
N VAL A 106 -2.66 -9.33 -7.20
CA VAL A 106 -1.67 -8.63 -6.38
C VAL A 106 -1.26 -7.31 -7.02
N SER A 107 -0.94 -7.34 -8.31
CA SER A 107 -0.49 -6.15 -9.04
C SER A 107 -1.58 -5.09 -9.09
N VAL A 108 -2.80 -5.46 -9.51
CA VAL A 108 -3.92 -4.53 -9.65
C VAL A 108 -4.30 -3.92 -8.30
N VAL A 109 -4.38 -4.72 -7.23
CA VAL A 109 -4.75 -4.23 -5.90
C VAL A 109 -3.65 -3.36 -5.31
N ALA A 110 -2.40 -3.76 -5.39
CA ALA A 110 -1.28 -2.96 -4.89
C ALA A 110 -1.20 -1.61 -5.61
N ILE A 111 -1.37 -1.60 -6.94
CA ILE A 111 -1.45 -0.39 -7.77
C ILE A 111 -2.64 0.46 -7.32
N PHE A 112 -3.84 -0.11 -7.28
CA PHE A 112 -5.08 0.60 -6.95
C PHE A 112 -5.05 1.24 -5.56
N ILE A 113 -4.59 0.51 -4.54
CA ILE A 113 -4.49 0.99 -3.17
C ILE A 113 -3.42 2.09 -3.05
N THR A 114 -2.29 1.94 -3.74
CA THR A 114 -1.24 2.97 -3.75
C THR A 114 -1.72 4.25 -4.44
N PHE A 115 -2.44 4.13 -5.56
CA PHE A 115 -3.02 5.28 -6.26
C PHE A 115 -4.14 5.95 -5.47
N SER A 116 -4.92 5.17 -4.72
CA SER A 116 -5.98 5.67 -3.84
C SER A 116 -5.39 6.47 -2.66
N GLN A 117 -4.32 5.98 -2.04
CA GLN A 117 -3.60 6.70 -0.98
C GLN A 117 -2.94 7.99 -1.50
N THR A 118 -2.35 7.94 -2.69
CA THR A 118 -1.66 9.10 -3.28
C THR A 118 -2.60 10.10 -3.97
N ARG A 119 -3.90 9.80 -4.07
CA ARG A 119 -4.90 10.61 -4.82
C ARG A 119 -4.43 10.93 -6.25
N LEU A 120 -3.91 9.91 -6.94
CA LEU A 120 -3.36 10.01 -8.32
C LEU A 120 -2.24 11.06 -8.49
N ASN A 121 -1.51 11.37 -7.43
CA ASN A 121 -0.47 12.37 -7.51
C ASN A 121 0.77 11.87 -8.25
N TRP A 122 1.13 12.57 -9.33
CA TRP A 122 2.32 12.29 -10.13
C TRP A 122 3.38 13.38 -9.91
N SER A 123 4.57 13.01 -9.41
CA SER A 123 5.67 13.94 -9.17
C SER A 123 6.92 13.55 -9.95
N TRP A 124 7.21 14.30 -11.02
CA TRP A 124 8.46 14.16 -11.78
C TRP A 124 9.70 14.50 -10.93
N LYS A 125 9.55 15.40 -9.93
CA LYS A 125 10.62 15.80 -9.01
C LYS A 125 11.15 14.64 -8.15
N LYS A 126 10.32 13.61 -7.87
CA LYS A 126 10.77 12.41 -7.15
C LYS A 126 11.51 11.39 -8.02
N ILE A 127 11.27 11.40 -9.33
CA ILE A 127 11.85 10.47 -10.30
C ILE A 127 13.27 10.90 -10.69
N ALA A 128 13.57 12.20 -10.63
CA ALA A 128 14.90 12.72 -10.92
C ALA A 128 15.97 12.09 -10.00
N PRO A 129 17.11 11.61 -10.55
CA PRO A 129 18.19 11.06 -9.75
C PRO A 129 18.79 12.17 -8.86
N LYS A 130 18.65 12.02 -7.54
CA LYS A 130 19.26 12.91 -6.55
C LYS A 130 20.53 12.25 -6.01
N TRP A 131 21.70 12.78 -6.33
CA TRP A 131 23.01 12.27 -5.88
C TRP A 131 23.12 12.18 -4.35
N GLU A 132 22.49 13.09 -3.63
CA GLU A 132 22.38 13.05 -2.16
C GLU A 132 21.70 11.79 -1.64
N ARG A 133 20.76 11.19 -2.39
CA ARG A 133 20.10 9.94 -2.00
C ARG A 133 21.00 8.73 -2.18
N MET A 134 22.04 8.82 -3.02
CA MET A 134 22.99 7.74 -3.29
C MET A 134 24.19 7.72 -2.32
N ASN A 135 24.31 8.70 -1.41
CA ASN A 135 25.40 8.71 -0.43
C ASN A 135 25.20 7.59 0.62
N PRO A 136 26.09 6.58 0.69
CA PRO A 136 25.95 5.46 1.62
C PRO A 136 26.09 5.87 3.09
N ILE A 137 26.86 6.91 3.40
CA ILE A 137 27.04 7.43 4.77
C ILE A 137 25.73 8.04 5.27
N ALA A 138 25.07 8.85 4.44
CA ALA A 138 23.73 9.37 4.73
C ALA A 138 22.66 8.25 4.74
N GLY A 139 22.88 7.15 4.01
CA GLY A 139 22.07 5.93 4.10
C GLY A 139 22.14 5.28 5.48
N LEU A 140 23.35 5.10 6.02
CA LEU A 140 23.56 4.52 7.35
C LEU A 140 22.95 5.38 8.46
N GLY A 141 23.10 6.72 8.39
CA GLY A 141 22.46 7.63 9.34
C GLY A 141 20.93 7.54 9.34
N ARG A 142 20.30 7.24 8.19
CA ARG A 142 18.86 7.00 8.09
C ARG A 142 18.45 5.67 8.71
N MET A 143 19.28 4.62 8.60
CA MET A 143 19.05 3.32 9.22
C MET A 143 19.20 3.36 10.75
N VAL A 144 20.06 4.24 11.27
CA VAL A 144 20.24 4.48 12.72
C VAL A 144 19.55 5.79 13.11
N SER A 145 18.28 5.93 12.74
CA SER A 145 17.44 7.06 13.13
C SER A 145 16.37 6.65 14.12
N MET A 146 15.85 7.59 14.91
CA MET A 146 14.71 7.34 15.81
C MET A 146 13.49 6.79 15.04
N GLN A 147 13.33 7.20 13.78
CA GLN A 147 12.28 6.69 12.90
C GLN A 147 12.48 5.20 12.59
N ALA A 148 13.72 4.79 12.28
CA ALA A 148 14.03 3.38 12.03
C ALA A 148 13.79 2.51 13.27
N VAL A 149 14.14 2.99 14.47
CA VAL A 149 13.86 2.29 15.74
C VAL A 149 12.35 2.09 15.93
N VAL A 150 11.55 3.12 15.69
CA VAL A 150 10.08 3.03 15.78
C VAL A 150 9.52 2.05 14.75
N GLU A 151 10.03 2.03 13.52
CA GLU A 151 9.62 1.05 12.50
C GLU A 151 9.95 -0.38 12.90
N VAL A 152 11.14 -0.62 13.47
CA VAL A 152 11.53 -1.94 13.99
C VAL A 152 10.63 -2.37 15.13
N LEU A 153 10.35 -1.48 16.10
CA LEU A 153 9.44 -1.78 17.20
C LEU A 153 8.03 -2.13 16.71
N LYS A 154 7.51 -1.40 15.72
CA LYS A 154 6.23 -1.73 15.07
C LYS A 154 6.28 -3.10 14.39
N ALA A 155 7.37 -3.42 13.69
CA ALA A 155 7.54 -4.70 13.02
C ALA A 155 7.60 -5.88 14.00
N VAL A 156 8.37 -5.74 15.09
CA VAL A 156 8.45 -6.73 16.16
C VAL A 156 7.09 -6.89 16.84
N GLY A 157 6.42 -5.80 17.20
CA GLY A 157 5.08 -5.84 17.79
C GLY A 157 4.06 -6.56 16.90
N LYS A 158 4.06 -6.29 15.60
CA LYS A 158 3.24 -7.01 14.61
C LYS A 158 3.55 -8.50 14.61
N MET A 159 4.84 -8.87 14.55
CA MET A 159 5.26 -10.27 14.52
C MET A 159 4.86 -11.02 15.81
N THR A 160 5.05 -10.40 16.98
CA THR A 160 4.62 -10.95 18.27
C THR A 160 3.10 -11.14 18.31
N ALA A 161 2.33 -10.17 17.82
CA ALA A 161 0.88 -10.28 17.79
C ALA A 161 0.40 -11.42 16.86
N ILE A 162 0.99 -11.54 15.66
CA ILE A 162 0.71 -12.66 14.73
C ILE A 162 1.05 -13.99 15.39
N PHE A 163 2.22 -14.09 16.03
CA PHE A 163 2.66 -15.29 16.73
C PHE A 163 1.69 -15.68 17.83
N LEU A 164 1.29 -14.73 18.70
CA LEU A 164 0.36 -14.99 19.79
C LEU A 164 -0.99 -15.49 19.28
N VAL A 165 -1.58 -14.83 18.28
CA VAL A 165 -2.86 -15.26 17.69
C VAL A 165 -2.75 -16.66 17.09
N SER A 166 -1.70 -16.90 16.30
CA SER A 166 -1.45 -18.20 15.66
C SER A 166 -1.23 -19.30 16.70
N PHE A 167 -0.46 -19.00 17.75
CA PHE A 167 -0.18 -19.93 18.84
C PHE A 167 -1.45 -20.28 19.62
N LEU A 168 -2.31 -19.30 19.94
CA LEU A 168 -3.56 -19.54 20.66
C LEU A 168 -4.52 -20.44 19.86
N ILE A 169 -4.65 -20.19 18.55
CA ILE A 169 -5.47 -21.01 17.65
C ILE A 169 -4.91 -22.45 17.62
N LEU A 170 -3.62 -22.61 17.32
CA LEU A 170 -3.01 -23.94 17.20
C LEU A 170 -3.00 -24.70 18.53
N LYS A 171 -2.81 -24.02 19.66
CA LYS A 171 -2.87 -24.62 21.00
C LYS A 171 -4.27 -25.18 21.29
N GLY A 172 -5.33 -24.54 20.80
CA GLY A 172 -6.70 -25.07 20.90
C GLY A 172 -6.83 -26.42 20.19
N GLU A 173 -6.25 -26.53 19.00
CA GLU A 173 -6.33 -27.73 18.14
C GLU A 173 -5.42 -28.88 18.59
N MET A 174 -4.41 -28.62 19.43
CA MET A 174 -3.53 -29.67 19.97
C MET A 174 -4.29 -30.76 20.74
N ARG A 175 -5.45 -30.44 21.32
CA ARG A 175 -6.30 -31.42 22.02
C ARG A 175 -7.03 -32.35 21.07
N THR A 176 -7.39 -31.86 19.89
CA THR A 176 -8.09 -32.59 18.83
C THR A 176 -7.12 -33.38 17.94
N ALA A 177 -5.85 -32.95 17.87
CA ALA A 177 -4.80 -33.54 17.04
C ALA A 177 -4.66 -35.08 17.13
N PRO A 178 -4.72 -35.73 18.31
CA PRO A 178 -4.60 -37.19 18.40
C PRO A 178 -5.76 -37.94 17.71
N GLY A 179 -6.95 -37.33 17.65
CA GLY A 179 -8.13 -37.91 17.01
C GLY A 179 -8.03 -38.02 15.49
N LEU A 180 -7.13 -37.24 14.87
CA LEU A 180 -6.94 -37.25 13.42
C LEU A 180 -6.23 -38.51 12.90
N MET A 181 -5.46 -39.21 13.73
CA MET A 181 -4.75 -40.44 13.32
C MET A 181 -5.72 -41.55 12.89
N ASN A 182 -6.95 -41.53 13.39
CA ASN A 182 -7.96 -42.54 13.10
C ASN A 182 -8.93 -42.12 11.99
N MET A 183 -8.70 -40.97 11.33
CA MET A 183 -9.59 -40.45 10.30
C MET A 183 -9.10 -40.77 8.89
N PRO A 184 -10.02 -40.94 7.90
CA PRO A 184 -9.65 -40.99 6.50
C PRO A 184 -8.87 -39.74 6.07
N PHE A 185 -7.88 -39.93 5.19
CA PHE A 185 -6.97 -38.87 4.71
C PHE A 185 -7.72 -37.60 4.25
N LEU A 186 -8.80 -37.76 3.48
CA LEU A 186 -9.57 -36.62 2.98
C LEU A 186 -10.20 -35.78 4.11
N LYS A 187 -10.63 -36.40 5.21
CA LYS A 187 -11.18 -35.68 6.37
C LYS A 187 -10.09 -34.92 7.12
N VAL A 188 -8.90 -35.53 7.26
CA VAL A 188 -7.72 -34.87 7.84
C VAL A 188 -7.34 -33.63 7.02
N TRP A 189 -7.35 -33.74 5.69
CA TRP A 189 -7.07 -32.62 4.80
C TRP A 189 -8.06 -31.46 4.95
N ILE A 190 -9.37 -31.76 4.96
CA ILE A 190 -10.42 -30.75 5.13
C ILE A 190 -10.28 -30.05 6.49
N TYR A 191 -9.99 -30.79 7.55
CA TYR A 191 -9.78 -30.23 8.88
C TYR A 191 -8.59 -29.26 8.92
N TRP A 192 -7.44 -29.63 8.36
CA TRP A 192 -6.28 -28.72 8.27
C TRP A 192 -6.54 -27.51 7.39
N ALA A 193 -7.33 -27.66 6.32
CA ALA A 193 -7.75 -26.54 5.49
C ALA A 193 -8.63 -25.55 6.27
N ASP A 194 -9.51 -26.04 7.14
CA ASP A 194 -10.38 -25.21 8.00
C ASP A 194 -9.60 -24.46 9.09
N ILE A 195 -8.65 -25.15 9.74
CA ILE A 195 -7.71 -24.49 10.68
C ILE A 195 -6.91 -23.42 9.94
N SER A 196 -6.38 -23.73 8.76
CA SER A 196 -5.62 -22.77 7.96
C SER A 196 -6.48 -21.56 7.60
N HIS A 197 -7.74 -21.79 7.20
CA HIS A 197 -8.69 -20.72 6.91
C HIS A 197 -8.90 -19.82 8.13
N THR A 198 -9.19 -20.42 9.29
CA THR A 198 -9.39 -19.70 10.56
C THR A 198 -8.16 -18.89 10.95
N LEU A 199 -6.96 -19.47 10.83
CA LEU A 199 -5.70 -18.80 11.16
C LEU A 199 -5.46 -17.60 10.25
N ILE A 200 -5.55 -17.78 8.93
CA ILE A 200 -5.21 -16.71 7.99
C ILE A 200 -6.23 -15.55 8.14
N TRP A 201 -7.54 -15.82 8.32
CA TRP A 201 -8.54 -14.76 8.50
C TRP A 201 -8.40 -14.03 9.83
N SER A 202 -8.04 -14.74 10.90
CA SER A 202 -7.77 -14.12 12.21
C SER A 202 -6.55 -13.20 12.15
N VAL A 203 -5.47 -13.64 11.49
CA VAL A 203 -4.27 -12.84 11.27
C VAL A 203 -4.56 -11.64 10.36
N LEU A 204 -5.37 -11.81 9.30
CA LEU A 204 -5.78 -10.71 8.44
C LEU A 204 -6.56 -9.65 9.23
N GLY A 205 -7.51 -10.06 10.07
CA GLY A 205 -8.28 -9.15 10.92
C GLY A 205 -7.37 -8.36 11.88
N LEU A 206 -6.42 -9.04 12.52
CA LEU A 206 -5.41 -8.39 13.36
C LEU A 206 -4.57 -7.37 12.58
N LEU A 207 -4.06 -7.75 11.41
CA LEU A 207 -3.24 -6.87 10.59
C LEU A 207 -4.04 -5.68 10.05
N MET A 208 -5.33 -5.86 9.75
CA MET A 208 -6.22 -4.78 9.35
C MET A 208 -6.42 -3.78 10.49
N PHE A 209 -6.59 -4.25 11.72
CA PHE A 209 -6.66 -3.38 12.89
C PHE A 209 -5.36 -2.58 13.10
N ILE A 210 -4.21 -3.25 13.04
CA ILE A 210 -2.90 -2.59 13.20
C ILE A 210 -2.65 -1.60 12.04
N GLY A 211 -2.94 -2.00 10.80
CA GLY A 211 -2.75 -1.19 9.61
C GLY A 211 -3.64 0.05 9.58
N ALA A 212 -4.87 -0.03 10.10
CA ALA A 212 -5.73 1.14 10.28
C ALA A 212 -5.11 2.17 11.25
N GLY A 213 -4.53 1.69 12.35
CA GLY A 213 -3.79 2.52 13.29
C GLY A 213 -2.55 3.16 12.67
N ASP A 214 -1.77 2.40 11.89
CA ASP A 214 -0.59 2.91 11.19
C ASP A 214 -0.95 3.98 10.14
N PHE A 215 -2.05 3.79 9.43
CA PHE A 215 -2.55 4.79 8.49
C PHE A 215 -3.00 6.07 9.18
N LEU A 216 -3.74 5.97 10.28
CA LEU A 216 -4.13 7.14 11.06
C LEU A 216 -2.90 7.89 11.58
N TYR A 217 -1.89 7.15 12.07
CA TYR A 217 -0.61 7.74 12.49
C TYR A 217 0.12 8.44 11.32
N SER A 218 0.19 7.80 10.16
CA SER A 218 0.81 8.37 8.95
C SER A 218 0.09 9.63 8.49
N PHE A 219 -1.24 9.61 8.52
CA PHE A 219 -2.09 10.75 8.17
C PHE A 219 -1.88 11.93 9.15
N ILE A 220 -1.96 11.68 10.45
CA ILE A 220 -1.74 12.71 11.49
C ILE A 220 -0.32 13.26 11.41
N SER A 221 0.69 12.40 11.22
CA SER A 221 2.08 12.80 11.08
C SER A 221 2.30 13.70 9.86
N MET A 222 1.64 13.40 8.74
CA MET A 222 1.68 14.25 7.56
C MET A 222 0.97 15.58 7.79
N GLU A 223 -0.21 15.58 8.41
CA GLU A 223 -0.93 16.82 8.70
C GLU A 223 -0.14 17.73 9.64
N LYS A 224 0.57 17.16 10.62
CA LYS A 224 1.52 17.90 11.46
C LYS A 224 2.67 18.52 10.66
N LYS A 225 3.22 17.80 9.67
CA LYS A 225 4.27 18.34 8.78
C LYS A 225 3.77 19.45 7.85
N LEU A 226 2.48 19.44 7.53
CA LEU A 226 1.85 20.47 6.69
C LEU A 226 1.66 21.80 7.44
N LYS A 227 1.55 21.78 8.77
CA LYS A 227 1.36 22.98 9.59
C LYS A 227 2.42 24.05 9.33
N MET A 228 2.01 25.29 9.55
CA MET A 228 2.80 26.48 9.28
C MET A 228 3.08 27.24 10.57
N THR A 229 4.21 27.97 10.59
CA THR A 229 4.46 28.98 11.62
C THR A 229 3.71 30.25 11.27
N LYS A 230 3.48 31.12 12.27
CA LYS A 230 2.86 32.44 12.04
C LYS A 230 3.67 33.30 11.06
N GLU A 231 4.99 33.15 11.06
CA GLU A 231 5.89 33.84 10.14
C GLU A 231 5.71 33.32 8.71
N GLU A 232 5.71 32.00 8.51
CA GLU A 232 5.48 31.38 7.19
C GLU A 232 4.14 31.82 6.58
N VAL A 233 3.07 31.87 7.40
CA VAL A 233 1.75 32.35 6.95
C VAL A 233 1.82 33.82 6.51
N LYS A 234 2.47 34.68 7.30
CA LYS A 234 2.61 36.11 6.98
C LYS A 234 3.43 36.34 5.71
N GLU A 235 4.46 35.53 5.47
CA GLU A 235 5.23 35.56 4.23
C GLU A 235 4.42 35.12 3.02
N GLU A 236 3.59 34.09 3.15
CA GLU A 236 2.72 33.63 2.07
C GLU A 236 1.69 34.70 1.69
N TYR A 237 1.08 35.36 2.69
CA TYR A 237 0.18 36.50 2.45
C TYR A 237 0.88 37.64 1.69
N LYS A 238 2.10 38.01 2.09
CA LYS A 238 2.88 39.03 1.39
C LYS A 238 3.20 38.64 -0.05
N LYS A 239 3.60 37.38 -0.29
CA LYS A 239 3.86 36.87 -1.65
C LYS A 239 2.61 36.95 -2.53
N ARG A 240 1.44 36.59 -1.98
CA ARG A 240 0.16 36.68 -2.69
C ARG A 240 -0.25 38.12 -3.05
N GLU A 241 0.01 39.09 -2.18
CA GLU A 241 -0.25 40.50 -2.48
C GLU A 241 0.67 41.07 -3.56
N GLN A 242 1.91 40.57 -3.63
CA GLN A 242 2.91 41.02 -4.59
C GLN A 242 2.78 40.33 -5.96
N ASP A 243 2.10 39.19 -6.06
CA ASP A 243 1.91 38.48 -7.32
C ASP A 243 0.95 39.25 -8.28
N PRO A 244 1.46 39.75 -9.43
CA PRO A 244 0.65 40.45 -10.42
C PRO A 244 -0.49 39.58 -10.99
N HIS A 245 -0.28 38.26 -11.09
CA HIS A 245 -1.28 37.33 -11.63
C HIS A 245 -2.47 37.18 -10.69
N MET A 246 -2.22 37.07 -9.38
CA MET A 246 -3.29 37.00 -8.38
C MET A 246 -4.05 38.32 -8.28
N LYS A 247 -3.36 39.46 -8.37
CA LYS A 247 -3.98 40.80 -8.43
C LYS A 247 -4.88 40.96 -9.66
N ASN A 248 -4.44 40.47 -10.82
CA ASN A 248 -5.23 40.50 -12.06
C ASN A 248 -6.43 39.54 -11.99
N ARG A 249 -6.28 38.38 -11.36
CA ARG A 249 -7.36 37.39 -11.16
C ARG A 249 -8.45 37.94 -10.24
N MET A 250 -8.09 38.59 -9.13
CA MET A 250 -9.05 39.28 -8.27
C MET A 250 -9.80 40.39 -9.00
N LYS A 251 -9.10 41.23 -9.77
CA LYS A 251 -9.74 42.27 -10.59
C LYS A 251 -10.74 41.69 -11.62
N ARG A 252 -10.44 40.53 -12.21
CA ARG A 252 -11.36 39.83 -13.12
C ARG A 252 -12.61 39.33 -12.38
N MET A 253 -12.46 38.66 -11.24
CA MET A 253 -13.61 38.20 -10.45
C MET A 253 -14.49 39.36 -9.96
N GLN A 254 -13.89 40.48 -9.53
CA GLN A 254 -14.64 41.68 -9.14
C GLN A 254 -15.47 42.25 -10.30
N ARG A 255 -14.94 42.23 -11.53
CA ARG A 255 -15.70 42.64 -12.72
C ARG A 255 -16.85 41.69 -13.01
N GLU A 256 -16.64 40.38 -12.94
CA GLU A 256 -17.69 39.37 -13.16
C GLU A 256 -18.84 39.51 -12.15
N ILE A 257 -18.54 39.71 -10.87
CA ILE A 257 -19.57 39.93 -9.84
C ILE A 257 -20.31 41.24 -10.10
N ALA A 258 -19.62 42.33 -10.46
CA ALA A 258 -20.26 43.61 -10.77
C ALA A 258 -21.21 43.49 -11.97
N THR A 259 -20.82 42.77 -13.03
CA THR A 259 -21.65 42.51 -14.20
C THR A 259 -22.85 41.59 -13.88
N SER A 260 -22.66 40.58 -13.04
CA SER A 260 -23.77 39.69 -12.63
C SER A 260 -24.85 40.40 -11.81
N LYS A 261 -24.45 41.37 -10.97
CA LYS A 261 -25.38 42.19 -10.19
C LYS A 261 -26.16 43.17 -11.05
N THR A 262 -25.55 43.73 -12.08
CA THR A 262 -26.22 44.65 -13.03
C THR A 262 -27.24 43.93 -13.91
N ILE A 263 -26.95 42.70 -14.35
CA ILE A 263 -27.89 41.88 -15.15
C ILE A 263 -29.09 41.42 -14.30
N THR A 264 -28.90 41.20 -13.00
CA THR A 264 -29.99 40.84 -12.09
C THR A 264 -30.90 42.04 -11.80
N SER A 265 -30.33 43.25 -11.60
CA SER A 265 -31.13 44.45 -11.32
C SER A 265 -31.94 44.94 -12.51
N THR A 266 -31.52 44.67 -13.75
CA THR A 266 -32.28 45.04 -14.97
C THR A 266 -33.34 44.03 -15.36
N LYS A 267 -33.41 42.86 -14.69
CA LYS A 267 -34.44 41.83 -14.94
C LYS A 267 -35.61 41.92 -13.94
N THR A 268 -35.49 42.74 -12.91
CA THR A 268 -36.50 42.99 -11.85
C THR A 268 -37.10 44.40 -11.90
N ALA A 269 -36.90 45.14 -12.99
CA ALA A 269 -37.53 46.44 -13.28
C ALA A 269 -38.31 46.32 -14.59
#